data_AF-A0AAJ2RBP7-F1
#
_entry.id   AF-A0AAJ2RBP7-F1
#
_cell.length_a   1.000
_cell.length_b   1.000
_cell.length_c   1.000
_cell.angle_alpha   90.00
_cell.angle_beta   90.00
_cell.angle_gamma   90.00
#
_symmetry.space_group_name_H-M   'P 1'
#
loop_
_entity.id
_entity.type
_entity.pdbx_description
1 polymer ?
#
loop_
_entity_poly.entity_id
_entity_poly.type
_entity_poly.pdbx_seq_one_letter_code
_entity_poly.pdbx_strand_id
1 'polypeptide(L)'
;MQTIISAILAFFLFEPLENELNRYAESINMSKETAQQVFSCLKSETPKIIDKVQSDLWWTTTTVLSIWTGVSDVEQIITEAAPHCAAPFNKVNKLT
;
A
#
# COMPACT_ATOMS: atom_id res chain seq x y z
N MET A 1 -14.77 16.10 9.40
CA MET A 1 -13.35 15.70 9.53
C MET A 1 -13.00 14.46 8.68
N GLN A 2 -13.89 13.49 8.52
CA GLN A 2 -13.63 12.26 7.77
C GLN A 2 -13.37 12.49 6.26
N THR A 3 -14.07 13.44 5.66
CA THR A 3 -13.96 13.77 4.22
C THR A 3 -12.57 14.28 3.82
N ILE A 4 -11.89 15.03 4.70
CA ILE A 4 -10.55 15.57 4.45
C ILE A 4 -9.52 14.44 4.51
N ILE A 5 -9.64 13.56 5.50
CA ILE A 5 -8.76 12.39 5.65
C ILE A 5 -8.91 11.48 4.43
N SER A 6 -10.13 11.13 4.02
CA SER A 6 -10.35 10.32 2.82
C SER A 6 -9.78 10.94 1.55
N ALA A 7 -9.90 12.26 1.38
CA ALA A 7 -9.31 12.97 0.25
C ALA A 7 -7.77 12.95 0.27
N ILE A 8 -7.17 13.10 1.46
CA ILE A 8 -5.72 12.98 1.64
C ILE A 8 -5.27 11.55 1.32
N LEU A 9 -5.96 10.50 1.79
CA LEU A 9 -5.56 9.13 1.46
C LEU A 9 -5.68 8.85 -0.04
N ALA A 10 -6.75 9.33 -0.70
CA ALA A 10 -6.94 9.19 -2.14
C ALA A 10 -5.76 9.77 -2.94
N PHE A 11 -5.35 10.99 -2.61
CA PHE A 11 -4.30 11.71 -3.34
C PHE A 11 -2.87 11.36 -2.89
N PHE A 12 -2.63 11.25 -1.58
CA PHE A 12 -1.29 11.12 -1.02
C PHE A 12 -0.87 9.68 -0.73
N LEU A 13 -1.82 8.74 -0.68
CA LEU A 13 -1.53 7.32 -0.47
C LEU A 13 -1.88 6.50 -1.71
N PHE A 14 -3.12 6.46 -2.18
CA PHE A 14 -3.51 5.49 -3.20
C PHE A 14 -2.88 5.73 -4.57
N GLU A 15 -2.87 6.95 -5.11
CA GLU A 15 -2.22 7.24 -6.39
C GLU A 15 -0.71 6.94 -6.39
N PRO A 16 0.10 7.47 -5.45
CA PRO A 16 1.52 7.17 -5.45
C PRO A 16 1.81 5.71 -5.08
N LEU A 17 0.97 5.06 -4.26
CA LEU A 17 1.07 3.64 -3.96
C LEU A 17 0.79 2.75 -5.18
N GLU A 18 -0.14 3.11 -6.06
CA GLU A 18 -0.40 2.37 -7.31
C GLU A 18 0.84 2.37 -8.21
N ASN A 19 1.46 3.55 -8.39
CA ASN A 19 2.68 3.67 -9.17
C ASN A 19 3.84 2.89 -8.55
N GLU A 20 4.02 2.99 -7.24
CA GLU A 20 5.11 2.31 -6.56
C GLU A 20 4.90 0.79 -6.52
N LEU A 21 3.66 0.34 -6.38
CA LEU A 21 3.30 -1.06 -6.48
C LEU A 21 3.60 -1.63 -7.87
N ASN A 22 3.32 -0.86 -8.93
CA ASN A 22 3.67 -1.25 -10.30
C ASN A 22 5.18 -1.32 -10.49
N ARG A 23 5.94 -0.33 -9.99
CA ARG A 23 7.42 -0.35 -10.02
C ARG A 23 8.00 -1.54 -9.26
N TYR A 24 7.46 -1.81 -8.07
CA TYR A 24 7.87 -2.95 -7.26
C TYR A 24 7.54 -4.26 -7.97
N ALA A 25 6.33 -4.39 -8.53
CA ALA A 25 5.93 -5.57 -9.29
C ALA A 25 6.86 -5.83 -10.49
N GLU A 26 7.28 -4.79 -11.21
CA GLU A 26 8.30 -4.91 -12.27
C GLU A 26 9.65 -5.39 -11.71
N SER A 27 10.08 -4.90 -10.55
CA SER A 27 11.35 -5.29 -9.93
C SER A 27 11.42 -6.76 -9.50
N ILE A 28 10.28 -7.37 -9.16
CA ILE A 28 10.18 -8.77 -8.72
C ILE A 28 9.54 -9.70 -9.78
N ASN A 29 9.41 -9.24 -11.03
CA ASN A 29 8.73 -9.99 -12.11
C ASN A 29 7.31 -10.48 -11.76
N MET A 30 6.59 -9.71 -10.93
CA MET A 30 5.19 -9.96 -10.62
C MET A 30 4.29 -9.51 -11.78
N SER A 31 3.24 -10.28 -12.06
CA SER A 31 2.28 -9.91 -13.09
C SER A 31 1.50 -8.65 -12.72
N LYS A 32 1.20 -7.81 -13.72
CA LYS A 32 0.35 -6.62 -13.53
C LYS A 32 -1.03 -6.97 -12.95
N GLU A 33 -1.55 -8.15 -13.27
CA GLU A 33 -2.82 -8.64 -12.73
C GLU A 33 -2.74 -8.88 -11.22
N THR A 34 -1.64 -9.47 -10.72
CA THR A 34 -1.41 -9.66 -9.29
C THR A 34 -1.26 -8.33 -8.57
N ALA A 35 -0.52 -7.37 -9.15
CA ALA A 35 -0.40 -6.02 -8.61
C ALA A 35 -1.76 -5.31 -8.51
N GLN A 36 -2.60 -5.42 -9.54
CA GLN A 36 -3.96 -4.87 -9.51
C GLN A 36 -4.89 -5.54 -8.50
N GLN A 37 -4.78 -6.85 -8.29
CA GLN A 37 -5.53 -7.58 -7.26
C GLN A 37 -5.17 -7.08 -5.85
N VAL A 38 -3.88 -6.87 -5.58
CA VAL A 38 -3.39 -6.27 -4.34
C VAL A 38 -3.96 -4.86 -4.17
N PHE A 39 -3.84 -4.02 -5.20
CA PHE A 39 -4.32 -2.64 -5.12
C PHE A 39 -5.82 -2.55 -4.87
N SER A 40 -6.59 -3.43 -5.51
CA SER A 40 -8.03 -3.55 -5.31
C SER A 40 -8.37 -3.98 -3.88
N CYS A 41 -7.60 -4.91 -3.31
CA CYS A 41 -7.73 -5.30 -1.91
C CYS A 41 -7.48 -4.10 -0.97
N LEU A 42 -6.40 -3.35 -1.19
CA LEU A 42 -6.07 -2.15 -0.42
C LEU A 42 -7.19 -1.11 -0.48
N LYS A 43 -7.75 -0.85 -1.67
CA LYS A 43 -8.90 0.05 -1.83
C LYS A 43 -10.14 -0.43 -1.07
N SER A 44 -10.41 -1.75 -1.05
CA SER A 44 -11.53 -2.29 -0.29
C SER A 44 -11.37 -2.17 1.24
N GLU A 45 -10.13 -2.11 1.72
CA GLU A 45 -9.76 -1.99 3.13
C GLU A 45 -9.51 -0.53 3.58
N THR A 46 -9.89 0.46 2.75
CA THR A 46 -9.75 1.89 3.06
C THR A 46 -10.20 2.25 4.48
N PRO A 47 -11.34 1.76 5.02
CA PRO A 47 -11.74 2.07 6.40
C PRO A 47 -10.73 1.62 7.45
N LYS A 48 -10.12 0.42 7.31
CA LYS A 48 -9.10 -0.06 8.26
C LYS A 48 -7.79 0.72 8.13
N ILE A 49 -7.44 1.12 6.91
CA ILE A 49 -6.28 1.98 6.66
C ILE A 49 -6.50 3.34 7.34
N ILE A 50 -7.70 3.90 7.30
CA ILE A 50 -8.06 5.14 8.02
C ILE A 50 -7.87 4.96 9.53
N ASP A 51 -8.36 3.88 10.12
CA ASP A 51 -8.21 3.62 11.56
C ASP A 51 -6.74 3.51 11.97
N LYS A 52 -5.91 2.85 11.15
CA LYS A 52 -4.46 2.77 11.40
C LYS A 52 -3.79 4.14 11.26
N VAL A 53 -4.17 4.92 10.26
CA VAL A 53 -3.64 6.29 10.06
C VAL A 53 -3.98 7.19 11.24
N GLN A 54 -5.18 7.05 11.81
CA GLN A 54 -5.62 7.85 12.95
C GLN A 54 -4.97 7.41 14.27
N SER A 55 -4.73 6.10 14.42
CA SER A 55 -4.15 5.54 15.64
C SER A 55 -2.62 5.66 15.70
N ASP A 56 -1.94 5.78 14.56
CA ASP A 56 -0.49 5.85 14.47
C ASP A 56 -0.02 6.95 13.52
N LEU A 57 0.05 8.17 14.05
CA LEU A 57 0.51 9.36 13.31
C LEU A 57 2.00 9.26 12.92
N TRP A 58 2.81 8.55 13.70
CA TRP A 58 4.23 8.37 13.39
C TRP A 58 4.39 7.46 12.17
N TRP A 59 3.77 6.28 12.21
CA TRP A 59 3.73 5.35 11.08
C TRP A 59 3.17 6.00 9.81
N THR A 60 2.12 6.81 9.94
CA THR A 60 1.50 7.51 8.81
C THR A 60 2.50 8.44 8.12
N THR A 61 3.17 9.29 8.90
CA THR A 61 4.09 10.28 8.33
C THR A 61 5.29 9.61 7.66
N THR A 62 5.88 8.59 8.27
CA THR A 62 7.01 7.84 7.67
C THR A 62 6.59 7.07 6.43
N THR A 63 5.39 6.49 6.41
CA THR A 63 4.87 5.73 5.26
C THR A 63 4.56 6.63 4.07
N VAL A 64 3.90 7.77 4.30
CA VAL A 64 3.62 8.73 3.23
C VAL A 64 4.93 9.25 2.64
N LEU A 65 5.91 9.60 3.48
CA LEU A 65 7.21 10.08 3.02
C LEU A 65 7.99 9.01 2.25
N SER A 66 7.98 7.74 2.68
CA SER A 66 8.70 6.67 1.99
C SER A 66 8.09 6.37 0.62
N ILE A 67 6.76 6.34 0.51
CA ILE A 67 6.04 6.20 -0.75
C ILE A 67 6.37 7.37 -1.70
N TRP A 68 6.36 8.60 -1.19
CA TRP A 68 6.66 9.80 -1.97
C TRP A 68 8.10 9.87 -2.47
N THR A 69 9.04 9.39 -1.67
CA THR A 69 10.46 9.38 -2.02
C THR A 69 10.86 8.14 -2.83
N GLY A 70 9.95 7.20 -3.06
CA GLY A 70 10.21 5.95 -3.78
C GLY A 70 11.17 5.01 -3.04
N VAL A 71 11.31 5.18 -1.73
CA VAL A 71 12.16 4.36 -0.84
C VAL A 71 11.30 3.41 0.01
N SER A 72 10.02 3.27 -0.32
CA SER A 72 9.08 2.42 0.40
C SER A 72 9.38 0.94 0.22
N ASP A 73 9.37 0.20 1.32
CA ASP A 73 9.20 -1.25 1.30
C ASP A 73 7.70 -1.55 1.18
N VAL A 74 7.26 -1.78 -0.06
CA VAL A 74 5.85 -2.02 -0.39
C VAL A 74 5.31 -3.25 0.33
N GLU A 75 6.12 -4.29 0.52
CA GLU A 75 5.73 -5.50 1.22
C GLU A 75 5.51 -5.23 2.71
N GLN A 76 6.40 -4.48 3.35
CA GLN A 76 6.26 -4.07 4.74
C GLN A 76 5.01 -3.20 4.94
N ILE A 77 4.80 -2.18 4.10
CA ILE A 77 3.65 -1.27 4.21
C ILE A 77 2.34 -2.05 4.10
N ILE A 78 2.25 -2.98 3.15
CA ILE A 78 1.04 -3.77 2.94
C ILE A 78 0.83 -4.76 4.09
N THR A 79 1.89 -5.38 4.60
CA THR A 79 1.82 -6.29 5.75
C THR A 79 1.36 -5.56 7.02
N GLU A 80 1.78 -4.31 7.22
CA GLU A 80 1.40 -3.51 8.39
C GLU A 80 0.03 -2.86 8.24
N ALA A 81 -0.33 -2.35 7.06
CA ALA A 81 -1.59 -1.66 6.81
C ALA A 81 -2.76 -2.61 6.56
N ALA A 82 -2.52 -3.67 5.81
CA ALA A 82 -3.54 -4.60 5.33
C ALA A 82 -2.94 -6.00 5.10
N PRO A 83 -2.57 -6.74 6.16
CA PRO A 83 -1.88 -8.02 6.06
C PRO A 83 -2.61 -9.07 5.21
N HIS A 84 -3.94 -8.98 5.14
CA HIS A 84 -4.77 -9.85 4.30
C HIS A 84 -4.54 -9.63 2.79
N CYS A 85 -4.13 -8.41 2.41
CA CYS A 85 -3.78 -8.04 1.04
C CYS A 85 -2.33 -8.44 0.69
N ALA A 86 -1.52 -8.92 1.64
CA ALA A 86 -0.16 -9.38 1.39
C ALA A 86 -0.09 -10.80 0.81
N ALA A 87 -1.18 -11.58 0.89
CA ALA A 87 -1.20 -12.98 0.45
C ALA A 87 -0.79 -13.21 -1.03
N PRO A 88 -1.14 -12.34 -2.00
CA PRO A 88 -0.66 -12.44 -3.37
C PRO A 88 0.86 -12.22 -3.51
N PHE A 89 1.49 -11.39 -2.66
CA PHE A 89 2.95 -11.19 -2.64
C PHE A 89 3.69 -12.39 -2.09
N ASN A 90 3.21 -12.94 -0.97
CA ASN A 90 3.85 -14.07 -0.30
C ASN A 90 3.96 -15.32 -1.18
N LYS A 91 3.08 -15.47 -2.18
CA LYS A 91 3.17 -16.55 -3.16
C LYS A 91 4.27 -16.36 -4.20
N VAL A 92 4.57 -15.11 -4.58
CA VAL A 92 5.62 -14.79 -5.55
C VAL A 92 6.99 -14.80 -4.88
N ASN A 93 7.12 -14.22 -3.69
CA ASN A 93 8.40 -14.20 -2.94
C ASN A 93 8.89 -15.62 -2.58
N LYS A 94 7.97 -16.55 -2.26
CA LYS A 94 8.30 -17.96 -1.97
C LYS A 94 8.83 -18.79 -3.15
N LEU A 95 8.79 -18.27 -4.38
CA LEU A 95 9.27 -18.97 -5.58
C LEU A 95 10.70 -18.58 -5.98
N THR A 96 11.35 -17.73 -5.17
CA THR A 96 12.78 -17.35 -5.28
C THR A 96 13.56 -17.95 -4.11
#